data_AF-A0A7C1F219-F1
#
_entry.id   AF-A0A7C1F219-F1
#
_cell.length_a   1.000
_cell.length_b   1.000
_cell.length_c   1.000
_cell.angle_alpha   90.00
_cell.angle_beta   90.00
_cell.angle_gamma   90.00
#
_symmetry.space_group_name_H-M   'P 1'
#
loop_
_entity.id
_entity.type
_entity.pdbx_description
1 polymer ?
#
loop_
_entity_poly.entity_id
_entity_poly.type
_entity_poly.pdbx_seq_one_letter_code
_entity_poly.pdbx_strand_id
1 'polypeptide(L)'
;MTDPDPKAVKQAISELRDTSKERRRTAVMKLGMLGGEEALRTLMMVLQNRSEDIIVRGRAAMMLGKLGDERAVDTLIDALDSGGFQTRLNATEALGKIGGTRAVKALLRMLDEDHDKVGLAAHDALENLGYFENHEDPTQPKRDKPAAHADVAQPENNAAQPNIIPINNDKPADTTPPSNSDMQPAPENARK
;
A
#
# COMPACT_ATOMS: atom_id res chain seq x y z
N MET A 1 9.82 -30.31 15.29
CA MET A 1 9.12 -30.45 13.99
C MET A 1 9.93 -31.45 13.19
N THR A 2 9.33 -32.51 12.65
CA THR A 2 10.09 -33.54 11.92
C THR A 2 10.56 -32.99 10.58
N ASP A 3 11.78 -33.30 10.15
CA ASP A 3 12.23 -32.96 8.81
C ASP A 3 11.31 -33.58 7.74
N PRO A 4 11.00 -32.85 6.66
CA PRO A 4 10.15 -33.35 5.59
C PRO A 4 10.82 -34.53 4.88
N ASP A 5 10.03 -35.50 4.41
CA ASP A 5 10.54 -36.64 3.64
C ASP A 5 11.37 -36.14 2.43
N PRO A 6 12.70 -36.39 2.40
CA PRO A 6 13.55 -35.94 1.32
C PRO A 6 13.16 -36.54 -0.04
N LYS A 7 12.46 -37.67 -0.07
CA LYS A 7 11.92 -38.26 -1.30
C LYS A 7 10.71 -37.47 -1.81
N ALA A 8 9.75 -37.12 -0.94
CA ALA A 8 8.63 -36.26 -1.29
C ALA A 8 9.06 -34.86 -1.77
N VAL A 9 10.06 -34.25 -1.11
CA VAL A 9 10.64 -32.97 -1.53
C VAL A 9 11.27 -33.09 -2.93
N LYS A 10 12.13 -34.09 -3.15
CA LYS A 10 12.77 -34.33 -4.46
C LYS A 10 11.77 -34.66 -5.57
N GLN A 11 10.69 -35.36 -5.27
CA GLN A 11 9.60 -35.59 -6.22
C GLN A 11 8.89 -34.28 -6.60
N ALA A 12 8.57 -33.42 -5.63
CA ALA A 12 7.97 -32.12 -5.95
C ALA A 12 8.93 -31.25 -6.78
N ILE A 13 10.25 -31.28 -6.50
CA ILE A 13 11.27 -30.58 -7.29
C ILE A 13 11.36 -31.11 -8.74
N SER A 14 11.14 -32.41 -8.99
CA SER A 14 11.12 -32.93 -10.36
C SER A 14 9.81 -32.59 -11.09
N GLU A 15 8.67 -32.57 -10.40
CA GLU A 15 7.38 -32.12 -10.95
C GLU A 15 7.38 -30.64 -11.38
N LEU A 16 8.25 -29.79 -10.82
CA LEU A 16 8.49 -28.41 -11.30
C LEU A 16 9.11 -28.35 -12.71
N ARG A 17 9.57 -29.47 -13.29
CA ARG A 17 10.12 -29.52 -14.66
C ARG A 17 9.10 -30.00 -15.70
N ASP A 18 7.87 -30.32 -15.29
CA ASP A 18 6.82 -30.75 -16.20
C ASP A 18 6.30 -29.58 -17.06
N THR A 19 5.94 -29.85 -18.32
CA THR A 19 5.42 -28.84 -19.24
C THR A 19 4.07 -28.29 -18.79
N SER A 20 3.26 -29.07 -18.08
CA SER A 20 1.97 -28.66 -17.53
C SER A 20 2.13 -27.70 -16.36
N LYS A 21 1.64 -26.47 -16.56
CA LYS A 21 1.50 -25.45 -15.52
C LYS A 21 0.79 -25.99 -14.26
N GLU A 22 -0.19 -26.86 -14.44
CA GLU A 22 -0.95 -27.46 -13.32
C GLU A 22 -0.13 -28.45 -12.50
N ARG A 23 0.80 -29.19 -13.12
CA ARG A 23 1.74 -30.03 -12.36
C ARG A 23 2.76 -29.18 -11.61
N ARG A 24 3.32 -28.13 -12.23
CA ARG A 24 4.20 -27.17 -11.53
C ARG A 24 3.48 -26.44 -10.38
N ARG A 25 2.24 -25.99 -10.58
CA ARG A 25 1.38 -25.40 -9.53
C ARG A 25 1.13 -26.37 -8.37
N THR A 26 0.91 -27.65 -8.69
CA THR A 26 0.72 -28.72 -7.68
C THR A 26 2.01 -28.99 -6.91
N ALA A 27 3.16 -29.02 -7.59
CA ALA A 27 4.48 -29.16 -6.99
C ALA A 27 4.81 -28.00 -6.03
N VAL A 28 4.54 -26.76 -6.42
CA VAL A 28 4.65 -25.57 -5.55
C VAL A 28 3.82 -25.73 -4.28
N MET A 29 2.57 -26.20 -4.39
CA MET A 29 1.74 -26.46 -3.21
C MET A 29 2.28 -27.62 -2.34
N LYS A 30 2.80 -28.70 -2.94
CA LYS A 30 3.47 -29.79 -2.21
C LYS A 30 4.64 -29.27 -1.40
N LEU A 31 5.54 -28.48 -2.01
CA LEU A 31 6.70 -27.88 -1.33
C LEU A 31 6.28 -26.99 -0.15
N GLY A 32 5.26 -26.14 -0.33
CA GLY A 32 4.71 -25.30 0.76
C GLY A 32 3.92 -26.05 1.84
N MET A 33 3.63 -27.35 1.65
CA MET A 33 3.04 -28.21 2.66
C MET A 33 4.07 -29.12 3.35
N LEU A 34 5.17 -29.43 2.67
CA LEU A 34 6.32 -30.16 3.24
C LEU A 34 7.19 -29.23 4.10
N GLY A 35 7.49 -28.02 3.61
CA GLY A 35 8.40 -27.08 4.26
C GLY A 35 9.85 -27.57 4.26
N GLY A 36 10.64 -27.09 5.22
CA GLY A 36 12.09 -27.31 5.28
C GLY A 36 12.87 -26.44 4.29
N GLU A 37 14.21 -26.44 4.45
CA GLU A 37 15.09 -25.48 3.77
C GLU A 37 15.13 -25.66 2.24
N GLU A 38 15.12 -26.90 1.75
CA GLU A 38 15.14 -27.18 0.31
C GLU A 38 13.85 -26.72 -0.38
N ALA A 39 12.70 -26.87 0.29
CA ALA A 39 11.42 -26.34 -0.21
C ALA A 39 11.39 -24.80 -0.19
N LEU A 40 11.85 -24.18 0.91
CA LEU A 40 11.97 -22.72 1.02
C LEU A 40 12.82 -22.15 -0.13
N ARG A 41 14.05 -22.64 -0.31
CA ARG A 41 14.95 -22.22 -1.40
C ARG A 41 14.32 -22.42 -2.78
N THR A 42 13.63 -23.55 -2.99
CA THR A 42 12.95 -23.82 -4.27
C THR A 42 11.79 -22.86 -4.52
N LEU A 43 10.97 -22.55 -3.51
CA LEU A 43 9.84 -21.63 -3.62
C LEU A 43 10.30 -20.19 -3.92
N MET A 44 11.41 -19.75 -3.31
CA MET A 44 12.05 -18.46 -3.64
C MET A 44 12.48 -18.41 -5.12
N MET A 45 13.17 -19.45 -5.61
CA MET A 45 13.58 -19.54 -7.02
C MET A 45 12.39 -19.53 -7.99
N VAL A 46 11.29 -20.23 -7.66
CA VAL A 46 10.07 -20.24 -8.49
C VAL A 46 9.42 -18.85 -8.52
N LEU A 47 9.40 -18.13 -7.41
CA LEU A 47 8.84 -16.78 -7.35
C LEU A 47 9.66 -15.77 -8.19
N GLN A 48 11.00 -15.88 -8.18
CA GLN A 48 11.90 -15.00 -8.93
C GLN A 48 11.95 -15.30 -10.44
N ASN A 49 11.58 -16.50 -10.87
CA ASN A 49 11.62 -16.89 -12.28
C ASN A 49 10.58 -16.12 -13.12
N ARG A 50 11.03 -15.04 -13.80
CA ARG A 50 10.19 -14.20 -14.68
C ARG A 50 9.53 -14.97 -15.84
N SER A 51 10.11 -16.10 -16.25
CA SER A 51 9.62 -16.95 -17.34
C SER A 51 8.63 -18.03 -16.86
N GLU A 52 8.38 -18.13 -15.55
CA GLU A 52 7.35 -19.02 -15.00
C GLU A 52 5.96 -18.35 -15.04
N ASP A 53 4.93 -19.18 -15.18
CA ASP A 53 3.54 -18.77 -15.20
C ASP A 53 3.12 -17.98 -13.95
N ILE A 54 2.37 -16.90 -14.15
CA ILE A 54 1.91 -15.98 -13.11
C ILE A 54 1.13 -16.67 -11.98
N ILE A 55 0.35 -17.72 -12.27
CA ILE A 55 -0.40 -18.47 -11.26
C ILE A 55 0.55 -19.36 -10.45
N VAL A 56 1.55 -19.98 -11.08
CA VAL A 56 2.59 -20.77 -10.40
C VAL A 56 3.45 -19.86 -9.51
N ARG A 57 3.89 -18.70 -10.01
CA ARG A 57 4.61 -17.67 -9.23
C ARG A 57 3.78 -17.16 -8.05
N GLY A 58 2.53 -16.77 -8.28
CA GLY A 58 1.62 -16.33 -7.21
C GLY A 58 1.38 -17.39 -6.14
N ARG A 59 1.28 -18.67 -6.55
CA ARG A 59 1.20 -19.80 -5.61
C ARG A 59 2.48 -19.98 -4.80
N ALA A 60 3.66 -19.65 -5.36
CA ALA A 60 4.92 -19.71 -4.63
C ALA A 60 4.98 -18.63 -3.53
N ALA A 61 4.61 -17.38 -3.83
CA ALA A 61 4.50 -16.31 -2.83
C ALA A 61 3.58 -16.68 -1.66
N MET A 62 2.38 -17.19 -1.98
CA MET A 62 1.41 -17.67 -1.00
C MET A 62 1.98 -18.79 -0.10
N MET A 63 2.83 -19.66 -0.65
CA MET A 63 3.44 -20.76 0.09
C MET A 63 4.64 -20.32 0.93
N LEU A 64 5.43 -19.34 0.49
CA LEU A 64 6.44 -18.70 1.33
C LEU A 64 5.79 -18.04 2.56
N GLY A 65 4.67 -17.32 2.37
CA GLY A 65 3.88 -16.76 3.48
C GLY A 65 3.30 -17.80 4.44
N LYS A 66 3.03 -19.03 3.97
CA LYS A 66 2.62 -20.14 4.85
C LYS A 66 3.79 -20.75 5.63
N LEU A 67 5.01 -20.71 5.09
CA LEU A 67 6.21 -21.19 5.80
C LEU A 67 6.66 -20.24 6.91
N GLY A 68 6.30 -18.95 6.84
CA GLY A 68 6.59 -17.96 7.90
C GLY A 68 8.08 -17.60 8.06
N ASP A 69 8.93 -17.98 7.12
CA ASP A 69 10.38 -17.86 7.24
C ASP A 69 10.88 -16.48 6.76
N GLU A 70 11.52 -15.71 7.66
CA GLU A 70 12.04 -14.37 7.36
C GLU A 70 13.03 -14.32 6.18
N ARG A 71 13.68 -15.44 5.84
CA ARG A 71 14.60 -15.50 4.68
C ARG A 71 13.86 -15.31 3.35
N ALA A 72 12.55 -15.49 3.31
CA ALA A 72 11.72 -15.21 2.14
C ALA A 72 11.44 -13.72 1.91
N VAL A 73 11.61 -12.85 2.92
CA VAL A 73 11.11 -11.46 2.91
C VAL A 73 11.63 -10.66 1.73
N ASP A 74 12.93 -10.64 1.46
CA ASP A 74 13.49 -9.87 0.33
C ASP A 74 12.99 -10.36 -1.04
N THR A 75 12.69 -11.66 -1.14
CA THR A 75 12.15 -12.27 -2.37
C THR A 75 10.65 -11.98 -2.55
N LEU A 76 9.92 -11.81 -1.45
CA LEU A 76 8.54 -11.36 -1.46
C LEU A 76 8.43 -9.86 -1.75
N ILE A 77 9.37 -9.04 -1.27
CA ILE A 77 9.46 -7.61 -1.58
C ILE A 77 9.73 -7.39 -3.08
N ASP A 78 10.73 -8.09 -3.67
CA ASP A 78 10.93 -8.07 -5.13
C ASP A 78 9.64 -8.41 -5.89
N ALA A 79 8.88 -9.40 -5.42
CA ALA A 79 7.65 -9.86 -6.06
C ALA A 79 6.47 -8.87 -5.96
N LEU A 80 6.56 -7.81 -5.15
CA LEU A 80 5.65 -6.67 -5.20
C LEU A 80 5.90 -5.85 -6.48
N ASP A 81 7.16 -5.46 -6.70
CA ASP A 81 7.55 -4.52 -7.77
C ASP A 81 7.53 -5.17 -9.17
N SER A 82 7.50 -6.50 -9.20
CA SER A 82 7.81 -7.31 -10.40
C SER A 82 6.92 -8.56 -10.54
N GLY A 83 5.84 -8.61 -9.76
CA GLY A 83 4.73 -9.56 -9.90
C GLY A 83 3.59 -8.94 -10.71
N GLY A 84 2.90 -9.76 -11.50
CA GLY A 84 1.56 -9.35 -11.94
C GLY A 84 0.57 -9.37 -10.76
N PHE A 85 -0.60 -8.76 -10.90
CA PHE A 85 -1.59 -8.54 -9.82
C PHE A 85 -1.74 -9.70 -8.82
N GLN A 86 -1.95 -10.93 -9.29
CA GLN A 86 -2.13 -12.08 -8.40
C GLN A 86 -0.85 -12.46 -7.62
N THR A 87 0.34 -12.19 -8.16
CA THR A 87 1.62 -12.37 -7.46
C THR A 87 1.81 -11.27 -6.42
N ARG A 88 1.57 -10.00 -6.78
CA ARG A 88 1.57 -8.84 -5.87
C ARG A 88 0.70 -9.07 -4.63
N LEU A 89 -0.55 -9.49 -4.85
CA LEU A 89 -1.52 -9.77 -3.78
C LEU A 89 -1.03 -10.88 -2.83
N ASN A 90 -0.60 -12.03 -3.38
CA ASN A 90 -0.10 -13.14 -2.56
C ASN A 90 1.21 -12.79 -1.83
N ALA A 91 2.06 -11.92 -2.39
CA ALA A 91 3.28 -11.46 -1.74
C ALA A 91 2.99 -10.49 -0.59
N THR A 92 2.01 -9.60 -0.76
CA THR A 92 1.52 -8.68 0.28
C THR A 92 0.94 -9.45 1.47
N GLU A 93 0.04 -10.40 1.20
CA GLU A 93 -0.47 -11.33 2.21
C GLU A 93 0.64 -12.12 2.93
N ALA A 94 1.67 -12.56 2.19
CA ALA A 94 2.78 -13.33 2.74
C ALA A 94 3.68 -12.49 3.66
N LEU A 95 3.94 -11.23 3.29
CA LEU A 95 4.66 -10.27 4.12
C LEU A 95 3.88 -9.93 5.40
N GLY A 96 2.54 -9.80 5.32
CA GLY A 96 1.69 -9.67 6.50
C GLY A 96 1.76 -10.88 7.45
N LYS A 97 1.88 -12.10 6.92
CA LYS A 97 1.96 -13.35 7.70
C LYS A 97 3.34 -13.63 8.30
N ILE A 98 4.41 -13.11 7.69
CA ILE A 98 5.79 -13.23 8.20
C ILE A 98 6.10 -12.09 9.19
N GLY A 99 5.65 -10.87 8.89
CA GLY A 99 5.90 -9.69 9.72
C GLY A 99 7.37 -9.26 9.78
N GLY A 100 7.72 -8.58 10.87
CA GLY A 100 9.05 -8.00 11.08
C GLY A 100 9.28 -6.69 10.32
N THR A 101 10.29 -5.92 10.76
CA THR A 101 10.51 -4.52 10.37
C THR A 101 10.69 -4.30 8.86
N ARG A 102 11.20 -5.31 8.12
CA ARG A 102 11.34 -5.22 6.66
C ARG A 102 10.01 -5.41 5.92
N ALA A 103 9.18 -6.34 6.36
CA ALA A 103 7.84 -6.53 5.79
C ALA A 103 6.96 -5.30 6.04
N VAL A 104 6.91 -4.80 7.28
CA VAL A 104 6.14 -3.59 7.65
C VAL A 104 6.51 -2.40 6.77
N LYS A 105 7.81 -2.14 6.55
CA LYS A 105 8.28 -1.05 5.67
C LYS A 105 7.86 -1.23 4.21
N ALA A 106 7.86 -2.46 3.69
CA ALA A 106 7.40 -2.73 2.34
C ALA A 106 5.88 -2.57 2.19
N LEU A 107 5.10 -3.03 3.19
CA LEU A 107 3.64 -2.89 3.20
C LEU A 107 3.21 -1.42 3.29
N LEU A 108 3.91 -0.59 4.08
CA LEU A 108 3.66 0.86 4.13
C LEU A 108 3.88 1.52 2.76
N ARG A 109 4.99 1.22 2.08
CA ARG A 109 5.23 1.70 0.71
C ARG A 109 4.13 1.27 -0.25
N MET A 110 3.63 0.03 -0.16
CA MET A 110 2.49 -0.42 -0.99
C MET A 110 1.19 0.34 -0.71
N LEU A 111 0.97 0.78 0.53
CA LEU A 111 -0.22 1.56 0.89
C LEU A 111 -0.15 3.00 0.34
N ASP A 112 1.05 3.58 0.31
CA ASP A 112 1.32 4.90 -0.28
C ASP A 112 1.28 4.89 -1.82
N GLU A 113 1.85 3.85 -2.46
CA GLU A 113 2.06 3.79 -3.92
C GLU A 113 0.88 3.16 -4.69
N ASP A 114 0.15 2.20 -4.11
CA ASP A 114 -0.87 1.40 -4.78
C ASP A 114 -2.27 1.66 -4.21
N HIS A 115 -3.14 2.33 -4.98
CA HIS A 115 -4.56 2.51 -4.63
C HIS A 115 -5.47 1.41 -5.22
N ASP A 116 -4.89 0.28 -5.64
CA ASP A 116 -5.62 -0.92 -6.09
C ASP A 116 -5.90 -1.90 -4.93
N LYS A 117 -6.41 -3.10 -5.24
CA LYS A 117 -6.74 -4.13 -4.23
C LYS A 117 -5.52 -4.64 -3.44
N VAL A 118 -4.30 -4.41 -3.92
CA VAL A 118 -3.05 -4.78 -3.22
C VAL A 118 -2.73 -3.76 -2.13
N GLY A 119 -3.01 -2.48 -2.34
CA GLY A 119 -2.94 -1.46 -1.27
C GLY A 119 -3.90 -1.76 -0.12
N LEU A 120 -5.14 -2.17 -0.44
CA LEU A 120 -6.09 -2.66 0.57
C LEU A 120 -5.54 -3.88 1.32
N ALA A 121 -4.98 -4.86 0.60
CA ALA A 121 -4.34 -6.02 1.25
C ALA A 121 -3.08 -5.64 2.07
N ALA A 122 -2.43 -4.51 1.78
CA ALA A 122 -1.31 -3.99 2.56
C ALA A 122 -1.78 -3.30 3.85
N HIS A 123 -2.90 -2.56 3.80
CA HIS A 123 -3.60 -2.09 4.99
C HIS A 123 -3.99 -3.25 5.90
N ASP A 124 -4.72 -4.24 5.37
CA ASP A 124 -5.16 -5.42 6.13
C ASP A 124 -3.97 -6.19 6.74
N ALA A 125 -2.86 -6.30 5.99
CA ALA A 125 -1.63 -6.91 6.49
C ALA A 125 -0.96 -6.13 7.62
N LEU A 126 -1.02 -4.79 7.62
CA LEU A 126 -0.50 -3.94 8.69
C LEU A 126 -1.42 -3.97 9.94
N GLU A 127 -2.74 -4.02 9.74
CA GLU A 127 -3.74 -4.18 10.80
C GLU A 127 -3.56 -5.53 11.53
N ASN A 128 -3.45 -6.63 10.78
CA ASN A 128 -3.16 -7.97 11.34
C ASN A 128 -1.79 -8.07 12.05
N LEU A 129 -0.87 -7.14 11.79
CA LEU A 129 0.42 -7.02 12.50
C LEU A 129 0.35 -6.07 13.72
N GLY A 130 -0.81 -5.53 14.06
CA GLY A 130 -1.00 -4.61 15.21
C GLY A 130 -0.36 -3.24 15.02
N TYR A 131 -0.05 -2.84 13.77
CA TYR A 131 0.66 -1.59 13.48
C TYR A 131 -0.14 -0.35 13.92
N PHE A 132 -1.42 -0.28 13.52
CA PHE A 132 -2.29 0.86 13.81
C PHE A 132 -2.77 0.94 15.27
N GLU A 133 -2.73 -0.17 16.02
CA GLU A 133 -3.07 -0.17 17.46
C GLU A 133 -1.99 0.51 18.32
N ASN A 134 -0.75 0.59 17.82
CA ASN A 134 0.43 0.97 18.60
C ASN A 134 1.17 2.21 18.07
N HIS A 135 0.76 2.79 16.93
CA HIS A 135 1.41 3.94 16.30
C HIS A 135 0.38 5.02 15.96
N GLU A 136 0.70 6.29 16.23
CA GLU A 136 -0.08 7.42 15.72
C GLU A 136 -0.03 7.42 14.18
N ASP A 137 -1.21 7.45 13.54
CA ASP A 137 -1.38 7.31 12.09
C ASP A 137 -0.51 8.32 11.30
N PRO A 138 0.51 7.86 10.54
CA PRO A 138 1.44 8.74 9.84
C PRO A 138 0.80 9.44 8.63
N THR A 139 -0.40 9.03 8.20
CA THR A 139 -1.16 9.66 7.10
C THR A 139 -2.10 10.76 7.60
N GLN A 140 -2.44 10.78 8.89
CA GLN A 140 -3.20 11.89 9.47
C GLN A 140 -2.27 13.10 9.67
N PRO A 141 -2.67 14.31 9.23
CA PRO A 141 -2.01 15.51 9.72
C PRO A 141 -2.18 15.55 11.25
N LYS A 142 -1.10 15.88 11.97
CA LYS A 142 -1.07 15.92 13.44
C LYS A 142 -2.30 16.65 13.96
N ARG A 143 -3.21 15.90 14.59
CA ARG A 143 -4.36 16.49 15.27
C ARG A 143 -3.85 17.12 16.55
N ASP A 144 -3.56 18.42 16.49
CA ASP A 144 -3.35 19.23 17.68
C ASP A 144 -4.50 18.93 18.64
N LYS A 145 -4.18 18.34 19.79
CA LYS A 145 -5.18 17.98 20.79
C LYS A 145 -5.90 19.27 21.17
N PRO A 146 -7.23 19.40 20.95
CA PRO A 146 -7.94 20.61 21.35
C PRO A 146 -7.68 20.79 22.85
N ALA A 147 -7.16 21.98 23.21
CA ALA A 147 -6.83 22.28 24.58
C ALA A 147 -8.06 22.00 25.46
N ALA A 148 -7.86 21.26 26.55
CA ALA A 148 -8.96 20.71 27.33
C ALA A 148 -9.94 21.82 27.73
N HIS A 149 -11.25 21.52 27.66
CA HIS A 149 -12.30 22.44 28.08
C HIS A 149 -12.23 22.71 29.59
N ALA A 150 -11.35 23.64 29.97
CA ALA A 150 -11.32 24.27 31.27
C ALA A 150 -12.49 25.26 31.36
N ASP A 151 -13.61 24.74 31.85
CA ASP A 151 -14.49 25.38 32.83
C ASP A 151 -14.51 26.94 32.83
N VAL A 152 -15.50 27.52 32.15
CA VAL A 152 -15.88 28.92 32.31
C VAL A 152 -17.40 29.02 32.46
N ALA A 153 -17.85 29.04 33.71
CA ALA A 153 -19.20 29.50 34.03
C ALA A 153 -19.36 30.99 33.71
N GLN A 154 -20.54 31.41 33.27
CA GLN A 154 -20.90 32.84 33.24
C GLN A 154 -21.10 33.37 34.67
N PRO A 155 -20.87 34.68 34.86
CA PRO A 155 -22.03 35.51 35.18
C PRO A 155 -22.13 36.77 34.30
N GLU A 156 -23.20 37.53 34.54
CA GLU A 156 -23.68 38.61 33.68
C GLU A 156 -23.21 40.03 34.11
N ASN A 157 -23.61 41.01 33.28
CA ASN A 157 -24.06 42.35 33.68
C ASN A 157 -23.03 43.44 34.11
N ASN A 158 -22.82 44.38 33.17
CA ASN A 158 -23.27 45.80 33.26
C ASN A 158 -22.19 46.93 33.25
N ALA A 159 -22.62 48.06 32.67
CA ALA A 159 -22.20 49.46 32.86
C ALA A 159 -21.06 50.11 32.03
N ALA A 160 -21.44 51.27 31.46
CA ALA A 160 -20.64 52.46 31.11
C ALA A 160 -19.83 52.55 29.78
N GLN A 161 -19.87 53.76 29.20
CA GLN A 161 -19.25 54.25 27.96
C GLN A 161 -18.28 55.42 28.30
N PRO A 162 -17.80 56.28 27.37
CA PRO A 162 -17.15 56.07 26.06
C PRO A 162 -15.79 56.82 25.91
N ASN A 163 -15.10 56.65 24.77
CA ASN A 163 -14.27 57.69 24.12
C ASN A 163 -14.24 57.40 22.58
N ILE A 164 -14.37 58.28 21.58
CA ILE A 164 -14.31 59.75 21.38
C ILE A 164 -12.89 60.30 21.06
N ILE A 165 -12.52 60.63 19.81
CA ILE A 165 -13.10 60.18 18.52
C ILE A 165 -12.04 59.79 17.44
N PRO A 166 -11.31 60.70 16.73
CA PRO A 166 -11.14 60.49 15.28
C PRO A 166 -9.72 60.63 14.69
N ILE A 167 -9.52 60.00 13.53
CA ILE A 167 -8.83 60.64 12.39
C ILE A 167 -9.60 60.30 11.10
N ASN A 168 -10.19 61.30 10.45
CA ASN A 168 -10.67 61.15 9.07
C ASN A 168 -9.47 61.25 8.11
N ASN A 169 -9.56 60.59 6.95
CA ASN A 169 -9.37 61.37 5.73
C ASN A 169 -10.17 60.75 4.57
N ASP A 170 -11.10 61.53 4.03
CA ASP A 170 -11.92 61.18 2.88
C ASP A 170 -11.09 61.18 1.57
N LYS A 171 -11.37 60.25 0.65
CA LYS A 171 -12.09 60.59 -0.61
C LYS A 171 -12.53 59.33 -1.38
N PRO A 172 -13.74 59.29 -1.96
CA PRO A 172 -14.23 58.17 -2.77
C PRO A 172 -14.06 58.39 -4.29
N ALA A 173 -14.71 57.50 -5.07
CA ALA A 173 -14.74 57.31 -6.53
C ALA A 173 -13.68 56.31 -7.07
N ASP A 174 -13.95 55.54 -8.13
CA ASP A 174 -15.10 55.61 -9.05
C ASP A 174 -15.74 54.24 -9.38
N THR A 175 -16.96 54.26 -9.93
CA THR A 175 -17.79 53.10 -10.23
C THR A 175 -18.11 52.97 -11.72
N THR A 176 -17.59 51.93 -12.41
CA THR A 176 -18.27 51.36 -13.60
C THR A 176 -17.72 49.98 -14.02
N PRO A 177 -18.60 48.99 -14.25
CA PRO A 177 -18.40 47.87 -15.16
C PRO A 177 -19.34 48.01 -16.40
N PRO A 178 -19.36 47.04 -17.32
CA PRO A 178 -18.27 46.55 -18.16
C PRO A 178 -18.51 46.91 -19.66
N SER A 179 -17.64 46.50 -20.59
CA SER A 179 -17.96 46.48 -22.02
C SER A 179 -17.63 45.13 -22.66
N ASN A 180 -18.64 44.55 -23.32
CA ASN A 180 -18.50 43.36 -24.15
C ASN A 180 -18.47 43.77 -25.63
N SER A 181 -17.28 43.82 -26.20
CA SER A 181 -16.99 43.88 -27.63
C SER A 181 -15.54 43.40 -27.84
N ASP A 182 -15.18 42.61 -28.85
CA ASP A 182 -15.94 42.22 -30.05
C ASP A 182 -15.97 40.70 -30.28
N MET A 183 -16.98 40.28 -31.06
CA MET A 183 -17.13 38.92 -31.56
C MET A 183 -16.91 38.90 -33.08
N GLN A 184 -15.80 38.33 -33.55
CA GLN A 184 -15.76 37.45 -34.73
C GLN A 184 -14.38 36.77 -34.94
N PRO A 185 -14.31 35.53 -35.44
CA PRO A 185 -13.07 34.85 -35.81
C PRO A 185 -12.68 35.14 -37.27
N ALA A 186 -11.37 35.09 -37.56
CA ALA A 186 -10.84 35.13 -38.92
C ALA A 186 -10.42 33.72 -39.41
N PRO A 187 -11.00 33.21 -40.51
CA PRO A 187 -10.52 32.03 -41.22
C PRO A 187 -9.70 32.43 -42.45
N GLU A 188 -8.51 31.85 -42.66
CA GLU A 188 -7.83 31.92 -43.96
C GLU A 188 -7.27 30.55 -44.41
N ASN A 189 -7.30 30.34 -45.73
CA ASN A 189 -7.18 29.04 -46.38
C ASN A 189 -5.75 28.64 -46.76
N ALA A 190 -5.52 27.34 -46.61
CA ALA A 190 -4.76 26.45 -47.50
C ALA A 190 -3.80 27.03 -48.58
N ARG A 191 -2.55 26.56 -48.50
CA ARG A 191 -1.70 26.17 -49.65
C ARG A 191 -1.16 24.77 -49.32
N LYS A 192 -1.52 23.76 -50.13
CA LYS A 192 -0.79 23.27 -51.32
C LYS A 192 0.54 22.64 -50.95
#